data_AF-X1IBM6-F1
#
_entry.id   AF-X1IBM6-F1
#
_cell.length_a   1.000
_cell.length_b   1.000
_cell.length_c   1.000
_cell.angle_alpha   90.00
_cell.angle_beta   90.00
_cell.angle_gamma   90.00
#
_symmetry.space_group_name_H-M   'P 1'
#
loop_
_entity.id
_entity.type
_entity.pdbx_description
1 polymer ?
#
loop_
_entity_poly.entity_id
_entity_poly.type
_entity_poly.pdbx_seq_one_letter_code
_entity_poly.pdbx_strand_id
1 'polypeptide(L)'
;LIYNVKYDKVPLEKVALSERTFPEKWITKNRIDVTDEFLDYAKPLIGEDWPSVPMINGRQRFAQLKMVFAEKKLAPYVPEGY
;
A
#
# COMPACT_ATOMS: atom_id res chain seq x y z
N LEU A 1 19.11 14.20 -7.51
CA LEU A 1 19.20 12.72 -7.56
C LEU A 1 17.79 12.20 -7.79
N ILE A 2 17.58 11.22 -8.67
CA ILE A 2 16.26 10.58 -8.83
C ILE A 2 16.07 9.60 -7.65
N TYR A 3 14.94 9.68 -6.94
CA TYR A 3 14.62 8.74 -5.86
C TYR A 3 14.52 7.32 -6.42
N ASN A 4 15.12 6.34 -5.73
CA ASN A 4 15.08 4.94 -6.11
C ASN A 4 14.82 4.05 -4.90
N VAL A 5 14.09 2.96 -5.10
CA VAL A 5 13.71 2.03 -4.02
C VAL A 5 14.53 0.75 -4.12
N LYS A 6 14.87 0.19 -2.96
CA LYS A 6 15.44 -1.16 -2.84
C LYS A 6 14.43 -2.05 -2.14
N TYR A 7 14.09 -3.17 -2.76
CA TYR A 7 13.22 -4.18 -2.15
C TYR A 7 14.05 -5.22 -1.40
N ASP A 8 13.59 -5.59 -0.21
CA ASP A 8 14.23 -6.61 0.63
C ASP A 8 13.18 -7.30 1.52
N LYS A 9 13.59 -8.38 2.19
CA LYS A 9 12.73 -9.17 3.08
C LYS A 9 12.89 -8.71 4.53
N VAL A 10 11.81 -8.81 5.31
CA VAL A 10 11.81 -8.56 6.75
C VAL A 10 11.21 -9.75 7.50
N PRO A 11 11.82 -10.23 8.60
CA PRO A 11 11.25 -11.30 9.42
C PRO A 11 9.87 -10.96 9.97
N LEU A 12 8.94 -11.93 9.96
CA LEU A 12 7.56 -11.76 10.42
C LEU A 12 7.47 -11.30 11.88
N GLU A 13 8.30 -11.87 12.75
CA GLU A 13 8.37 -11.53 14.19
C GLU A 13 8.68 -10.06 14.44
N LYS A 14 9.36 -9.37 13.51
CA LYS A 14 9.69 -7.95 13.63
C LYS A 14 8.54 -7.02 13.23
N VAL A 15 7.53 -7.54 12.53
CA VAL A 15 6.42 -6.74 11.98
C VAL A 15 5.07 -7.09 12.58
N ALA A 16 4.88 -8.29 13.13
CA ALA A 16 3.57 -8.78 13.59
C ALA A 16 2.90 -7.93 14.69
N LEU A 17 3.67 -7.12 15.42
CA LEU A 17 3.16 -6.20 16.46
C LEU A 17 3.79 -4.80 16.36
N SER A 18 4.34 -4.44 15.19
CA SER A 18 4.97 -3.13 14.98
C SER A 18 4.08 -2.26 14.10
N GLU A 19 3.93 -1.00 14.51
CA GLU A 19 3.21 0.02 13.75
C GLU A 19 4.15 1.14 13.30
N ARG A 20 3.78 1.78 12.19
CA ARG A 20 4.39 3.03 11.76
C ARG A 20 3.56 4.19 12.28
N THR A 21 4.14 5.00 13.15
CA THR A 21 3.51 6.22 13.64
C THR A 21 3.84 7.40 12.73
N PHE A 22 3.01 8.44 12.78
CA PHE A 22 3.31 9.72 12.15
C PHE A 22 4.26 10.51 13.08
N PRO A 23 5.53 10.76 12.70
CA PRO A 23 6.47 11.49 13.53
C PRO A 23 5.96 12.88 13.90
N GLU A 24 6.09 13.28 15.17
CA GLU A 24 5.64 14.62 15.60
C GLU A 24 6.39 15.75 14.88
N LYS A 25 7.65 15.54 14.53
CA LYS A 25 8.47 16.48 13.75
C LYS A 25 7.93 16.77 12.35
N TRP A 26 7.04 15.92 11.84
CA TRP A 26 6.35 16.14 10.57
C TRP A 26 5.13 17.06 10.70
N ILE A 27 4.72 17.43 11.91
CA ILE A 27 3.58 18.32 12.17
C ILE A 27 4.12 19.72 12.50
N THR A 28 3.54 20.76 11.90
CA THR A 28 3.91 22.15 12.22
C THR A 28 3.54 22.52 13.66
N LYS A 29 4.21 23.55 14.21
CA LYS A 29 4.03 23.97 15.61
C LYS A 29 2.58 24.31 15.98
N ASN A 30 1.81 24.87 15.05
CA ASN A 30 0.39 25.21 15.22
C ASN A 30 -0.55 24.02 14.91
N ARG A 31 -0.01 22.88 14.47
CA ARG A 31 -0.71 21.61 14.23
C ARG A 31 -1.80 21.64 13.15
N ILE A 32 -1.71 22.59 12.22
CA ILE A 32 -2.66 22.70 11.09
C ILE A 32 -2.06 22.26 9.76
N ASP A 33 -0.76 21.95 9.73
CA ASP A 33 -0.03 21.61 8.51
C ASP A 33 1.16 20.69 8.80
N VAL A 34 1.91 20.34 7.76
CA VAL A 34 3.10 19.49 7.80
C VAL A 34 4.39 20.29 7.60
N THR A 35 5.51 19.74 8.07
CA THR A 35 6.84 20.38 7.89
C THR A 35 7.45 20.01 6.53
N ASP A 36 8.46 20.77 6.11
CA ASP A 36 9.22 20.48 4.88
C ASP A 36 9.84 19.07 4.90
N GLU A 37 10.22 18.56 6.08
CA GLU A 37 10.74 17.20 6.22
C GLU A 37 9.70 16.14 5.80
N PHE A 38 8.43 16.38 6.07
CA PHE A 38 7.37 15.51 5.57
C PHE A 38 7.21 15.62 4.05
N LEU A 39 7.31 16.83 3.50
CA LEU A 39 7.21 17.04 2.05
C LEU A 39 8.34 16.32 1.32
N ASP A 40 9.57 16.40 1.83
CA ASP A 40 10.73 15.68 1.30
C ASP A 40 10.54 14.16 1.33
N TYR A 41 9.89 13.65 2.38
CA TYR A 41 9.54 12.23 2.49
C TYR A 41 8.42 11.83 1.51
N ALA A 42 7.34 12.60 1.40
CA ALA A 42 6.12 12.23 0.70
C ALA A 42 6.21 12.46 -0.82
N LYS A 43 6.86 13.54 -1.26
CA LYS A 43 6.95 13.95 -2.67
C LYS A 43 7.46 12.84 -3.61
N PRO A 44 8.57 12.14 -3.33
CA PRO A 44 9.02 11.05 -4.21
C PRO A 44 8.08 9.83 -4.21
N LEU A 45 7.21 9.67 -3.21
CA LEU A 45 6.30 8.53 -3.07
C LEU A 45 5.00 8.73 -3.85
N ILE A 46 4.51 9.96 -3.97
CA ILE A 46 3.30 10.29 -4.75
C ILE A 46 3.58 10.31 -6.26
N GLY A 47 4.84 10.52 -6.65
CA GLY A 47 5.25 10.68 -8.04
C GLY A 47 4.98 12.08 -8.59
N GLU A 48 5.53 12.36 -9.77
CA GLU A 48 5.42 13.67 -10.41
C GLU A 48 4.28 13.72 -11.45
N ASP A 49 3.90 12.57 -12.01
CA ASP A 49 2.95 12.47 -13.12
C ASP A 49 1.93 11.33 -12.91
N TRP A 50 0.85 11.39 -13.68
CA TRP A 50 -0.17 10.35 -13.72
C TRP A 50 0.38 9.01 -14.24
N PRO A 51 -0.03 7.88 -13.67
CA PRO A 51 0.35 6.57 -14.20
C PRO A 51 -0.23 6.36 -15.59
N SER A 52 0.56 5.77 -16.49
CA SER A 52 0.10 5.39 -17.83
C SER A 52 -0.87 4.21 -17.73
N VAL A 53 -2.16 4.49 -17.87
CA VAL A 53 -3.24 3.51 -17.82
C VAL A 53 -3.88 3.36 -19.20
N PRO A 54 -4.01 2.13 -19.75
CA PRO A 54 -4.72 1.93 -21.01
C PRO A 54 -6.18 2.37 -20.89
N MET A 55 -6.68 3.08 -21.91
CA MET A 55 -8.05 3.60 -21.94
C MET A 55 -8.85 2.96 -23.09
N ILE A 56 -10.13 2.65 -22.85
CA ILE A 56 -11.08 2.19 -23.87
C ILE A 56 -12.36 3.00 -23.73
N ASN A 57 -12.75 3.71 -24.80
CA ASN A 57 -13.94 4.57 -24.84
C ASN A 57 -13.97 5.58 -23.67
N GLY A 58 -12.84 6.25 -23.42
CA GLY A 58 -12.72 7.26 -22.37
C GLY A 58 -12.66 6.72 -20.93
N ARG A 59 -12.60 5.40 -20.73
CA ARG A 59 -12.54 4.76 -19.40
C ARG A 59 -11.27 3.94 -19.23
N GLN A 60 -10.76 3.89 -17.99
CA GLN A 60 -9.62 3.04 -17.65
C GLN A 60 -9.96 1.57 -17.91
N ARG A 61 -9.08 0.87 -18.60
CA ARG A 61 -9.21 -0.57 -18.88
C ARG A 61 -8.70 -1.37 -17.69
N PHE A 62 -9.57 -1.57 -16.70
CA PHE A 62 -9.29 -2.47 -15.58
C PHE A 62 -9.22 -3.94 -16.02
N ALA A 63 -8.52 -4.76 -15.22
CA ALA A 63 -8.45 -6.19 -15.43
C ALA A 63 -9.83 -6.85 -15.16
N GLN A 64 -10.22 -7.79 -16.03
CA GLN A 64 -11.45 -8.59 -15.88
C GLN A 64 -11.05 -10.04 -15.58
N LEU A 65 -10.81 -10.33 -14.30
CA LEU A 65 -10.41 -11.67 -13.87
C LEU A 65 -11.64 -12.61 -13.88
N LYS A 66 -11.45 -13.83 -14.36
CA LYS A 66 -12.46 -14.89 -14.27
C LYS A 66 -12.38 -15.56 -12.90
N MET A 67 -13.52 -15.83 -12.29
CA MET A 67 -13.62 -16.55 -11.00
C MET A 67 -13.48 -18.07 -11.21
N VAL A 68 -12.33 -18.50 -11.73
CA VAL A 68 -12.02 -19.93 -11.89
C VAL A 68 -11.45 -20.44 -10.58
N PHE A 69 -12.28 -21.16 -9.81
CA PHE A 69 -11.88 -21.74 -8.54
C PHE A 69 -11.22 -23.11 -8.73
N ALA A 70 -10.26 -23.43 -7.86
CA ALA A 70 -9.71 -24.78 -7.77
C ALA A 70 -10.77 -25.76 -7.25
N GLU A 71 -10.65 -27.03 -7.65
CA GLU A 71 -11.50 -28.10 -7.13
C GLU A 71 -11.29 -28.28 -5.62
N LYS A 72 -12.41 -28.43 -4.88
CA LYS A 72 -12.37 -28.69 -3.44
C LYS A 72 -11.91 -30.13 -3.20
N LYS A 73 -10.86 -30.29 -2.40
CA LYS A 73 -10.29 -31.60 -2.03
C LYS A 73 -10.72 -32.10 -0.65
N LEU A 74 -11.23 -31.22 0.20
CA LEU A 74 -11.57 -31.50 1.59
C LEU A 74 -13.05 -31.22 1.84
N ALA A 75 -13.57 -31.83 2.91
CA ALA A 75 -14.90 -31.53 3.41
C ALA A 75 -15.03 -30.04 3.82
N PRO A 76 -16.25 -29.51 3.88
CA PRO A 76 -16.50 -28.18 4.44
C PRO A 76 -15.91 -28.05 5.85
N TYR A 77 -15.33 -26.89 6.15
CA TYR A 77 -14.84 -26.57 7.49
C TYR A 77 -16.00 -26.51 8.49
N VAL A 78 -15.85 -27.20 9.62
CA VAL A 78 -16.75 -27.11 10.78
C VAL A 78 -15.99 -26.35 11.87
N PRO A 79 -16.41 -25.14 12.27
CA PRO A 79 -15.78 -24.42 13.37
C PRO A 79 -15.87 -25.20 14.67
N GLU A 80 -14.78 -25.21 15.44
CA GLU A 80 -14.78 -25.79 16.78
C GLU A 80 -15.38 -24.77 17.77
N GLY A 81 -16.45 -25.15 18.48
CA GLY A 81 -17.01 -24.37 19.60
C GLY A 81 -18.42 -23.78 19.47
N TYR A 82 -19.34 -24.41 18.72
CA TYR A 82 -20.78 -24.05 18.74
C TYR A 82 -21.62 -25.13 19.41
#